data_AF-A0AA47P0V6-F1
#
_entry.id   AF-A0AA47P0V6-F1
#
_cell.length_a   1.000
_cell.length_b   1.000
_cell.length_c   1.000
_cell.angle_alpha   90.00
_cell.angle_beta   90.00
_cell.angle_gamma   90.00
#
_symmetry.space_group_name_H-M   'P 1'
#
loop_
_entity.id
_entity.type
_entity.pdbx_description
1 polymer ?
#
loop_
_entity_poly.entity_id
_entity_poly.type
_entity_poly.pdbx_seq_one_letter_code
_entity_poly.pdbx_strand_id
1 'polypeptide(L)'
;MATGKRRAMYFNNVELETLMHTYGEYLHVFRKKSNTAAAAKERETAWENIASRVNACSPAGEKRTWQQLKMKYKNIVQTANRKKADSRKTGGGPAPPPLTEAEEP
;
A
#
# COMPACT_ATOMS: atom_id res chain seq x y z
N MET A 1 18.72 -2.62 -29.45
CA MET A 1 19.14 -2.18 -28.11
C MET A 1 18.13 -2.71 -27.10
N ALA A 2 18.45 -3.77 -26.36
CA ALA A 2 17.58 -4.27 -25.31
C ALA A 2 17.53 -3.25 -24.16
N THR A 3 16.38 -2.61 -23.94
CA THR A 3 16.16 -1.69 -22.82
C THR A 3 15.99 -2.51 -21.54
N GLY A 4 17.11 -2.99 -20.98
CA GLY A 4 17.12 -3.64 -19.67
C GLY A 4 16.50 -2.71 -18.64
N LYS A 5 15.30 -3.04 -18.16
CA LYS A 5 14.57 -2.22 -17.19
C LYS A 5 15.33 -2.25 -15.86
N ARG A 6 16.08 -1.18 -15.58
CA ARG A 6 16.81 -1.00 -14.31
C ARG A 6 15.82 -1.17 -13.16
N ARG A 7 16.16 -2.01 -12.18
CA ARG A 7 15.40 -2.14 -10.94
C ARG A 7 15.37 -0.77 -10.25
N ALA A 8 14.17 -0.25 -9.98
CA ALA A 8 14.03 1.00 -9.24
C ALA A 8 14.64 0.87 -7.84
N MET A 9 15.22 1.95 -7.33
CA MET A 9 15.74 1.97 -5.96
C MET A 9 14.61 1.75 -4.94
N TYR A 10 14.94 1.20 -3.78
CA TYR A 10 13.98 1.09 -2.68
C TYR A 10 13.55 2.47 -2.19
N PHE A 11 12.31 2.55 -1.68
CA PHE A 11 11.82 3.75 -0.99
C PHE A 11 12.47 3.83 0.39
N ASN A 12 12.97 4.99 0.75
CA ASN A 12 13.48 5.28 2.08
C ASN A 12 12.32 5.59 3.06
N ASN A 13 12.58 5.57 4.36
CA ASN A 13 11.53 5.79 5.36
C ASN A 13 10.90 7.19 5.27
N VAL A 14 11.71 8.23 5.04
CA VAL A 14 11.23 9.61 4.90
C VAL A 14 10.25 9.75 3.74
N GLU A 15 10.56 9.18 2.57
CA GLU A 15 9.69 9.12 1.40
C GLU A 15 8.36 8.44 1.72
N LEU A 16 8.39 7.34 2.49
CA LEU A 16 7.19 6.61 2.87
C LEU A 16 6.33 7.38 3.86
N GLU A 17 6.94 8.02 4.86
CA GLU A 17 6.24 8.85 5.83
C GLU A 17 5.61 10.07 5.14
N THR A 18 6.36 10.78 4.30
CA THR A 18 5.84 11.91 3.51
C THR A 18 4.71 11.47 2.58
N LEU A 19 4.82 10.29 1.96
CA LEU A 19 3.76 9.71 1.13
C LEU A 19 2.48 9.46 1.93
N MET A 20 2.58 8.78 3.09
CA MET A 20 1.42 8.48 3.93
C MET A 20 0.76 9.76 4.47
N HIS A 21 1.58 10.69 4.98
CA HIS A 21 1.09 11.95 5.54
C HIS A 21 0.38 12.80 4.49
N THR A 22 1.05 13.07 3.37
CA THR A 22 0.49 13.91 2.30
C THR A 22 -0.74 13.26 1.67
N TYR A 23 -0.75 11.94 1.49
CA TYR A 23 -1.95 11.24 1.04
C TYR A 23 -3.14 11.44 2.00
N GLY A 24 -2.87 11.47 3.31
CA GLY A 24 -3.84 11.80 4.36
C GLY A 24 -4.53 13.14 4.12
N GLU A 25 -3.78 14.17 3.75
CA GLU A 25 -4.32 15.50 3.45
C GLU A 25 -5.24 15.50 2.22
N TYR A 26 -4.91 14.72 1.19
CA TYR A 26 -5.71 14.56 -0.03
C TYR A 26 -6.80 13.48 0.06
N LEU A 27 -7.07 12.92 1.25
CA LEU A 27 -8.09 11.85 1.40
C LEU A 27 -9.47 12.27 0.87
N HIS A 28 -9.85 13.53 1.03
CA HIS A 28 -11.11 14.07 0.54
C HIS A 28 -11.23 13.97 -1.00
N VAL A 29 -10.13 14.21 -1.73
CA VAL A 29 -10.07 14.05 -3.19
C VAL A 29 -10.20 12.58 -3.58
N PHE A 30 -9.48 11.68 -2.90
CA PHE A 30 -9.47 10.26 -3.24
C PHE A 30 -10.73 9.50 -2.82
N ARG A 31 -11.42 9.94 -1.77
CA ARG A 31 -12.69 9.34 -1.29
C ARG A 31 -13.90 9.76 -2.12
N LYS A 32 -13.81 10.87 -2.85
CA LYS A 32 -14.90 11.38 -3.68
C LYS A 32 -15.24 10.36 -4.78
N LYS A 33 -16.46 9.81 -4.71
CA LYS A 33 -17.02 8.89 -5.71
C LYS A 33 -17.49 9.68 -6.94
N SER A 34 -16.56 10.14 -7.76
CA SER A 34 -16.85 10.80 -9.04
C SER A 34 -15.98 10.21 -10.16
N ASN A 35 -16.60 10.01 -11.32
CA ASN A 35 -15.95 9.50 -12.53
C ASN A 35 -15.88 10.54 -13.65
N THR A 36 -16.11 11.82 -13.34
CA THR A 36 -15.98 12.89 -14.33
C THR A 36 -14.52 13.08 -14.72
N ALA A 37 -14.26 13.56 -15.94
CA ALA A 37 -12.91 13.89 -16.40
C ALA A 37 -12.23 14.90 -15.47
N ALA A 38 -12.99 15.88 -14.96
CA ALA A 38 -12.52 16.83 -13.95
C ALA A 38 -12.03 16.14 -12.67
N ALA A 39 -12.79 15.17 -12.14
CA ALA A 39 -12.38 14.41 -10.95
C ALA A 39 -11.17 13.50 -11.21
N ALA A 40 -11.02 12.97 -12.43
CA ALA A 40 -9.83 12.22 -12.81
C ALA A 40 -8.58 13.12 -12.81
N LYS A 41 -8.68 14.32 -13.40
CA LYS A 41 -7.61 15.32 -13.40
C LYS A 41 -7.26 15.80 -11.99
N GLU A 42 -8.26 16.06 -11.15
CA GLU A 42 -8.08 16.45 -9.74
C GLU A 42 -7.27 15.39 -8.97
N ARG A 43 -7.59 14.10 -9.16
CA ARG A 43 -6.83 12.98 -8.56
C ARG A 43 -5.41 12.87 -9.09
N GLU A 44 -5.20 13.10 -10.38
CA GLU A 44 -3.86 13.12 -10.98
C GLU A 44 -3.01 14.25 -10.39
N THR A 45 -3.55 15.47 -10.36
CA THR A 45 -2.89 16.63 -9.74
C THR A 45 -2.60 16.40 -8.26
N ALA A 46 -3.49 15.75 -7.50
CA ALA A 46 -3.19 15.36 -6.12
C ALA A 46 -1.99 14.41 -6.03
N TRP A 47 -1.90 13.41 -6.91
CA TRP A 47 -0.76 12.51 -6.99
C TRP A 47 0.54 13.21 -7.43
N GLU A 48 0.46 14.18 -8.33
CA GLU A 48 1.62 15.00 -8.74
C GLU A 48 2.14 15.87 -7.59
N ASN A 49 1.24 16.50 -6.82
CA ASN A 49 1.62 17.27 -5.64
C ASN A 49 2.27 16.40 -4.56
N ILE A 50 1.74 15.19 -4.33
CA ILE A 50 2.38 14.20 -3.46
C ILE A 50 3.79 13.87 -3.96
N ALA A 51 3.95 13.63 -5.26
CA ALA A 51 5.26 13.33 -5.84
C ALA A 51 6.24 14.49 -5.68
N SER A 52 5.79 15.72 -5.88
CA SER A 52 6.60 16.92 -5.67
C SER A 52 7.13 17.00 -4.24
N ARG A 53 6.26 16.83 -3.23
CA ARG A 53 6.66 16.85 -1.81
C ARG A 53 7.62 15.72 -1.45
N VAL A 54 7.33 14.49 -1.87
CA VAL A 54 8.22 13.34 -1.60
C VAL A 54 9.61 13.57 -2.22
N ASN A 55 9.66 14.08 -3.45
CA ASN A 55 10.91 14.37 -4.14
C ASN A 55 11.67 15.57 -3.56
N ALA A 56 10.98 16.49 -2.88
CA ALA A 56 11.57 17.60 -2.15
C ALA A 56 12.18 17.15 -0.81
N CYS A 57 11.55 16.20 -0.12
CA CYS A 57 12.07 15.62 1.13
C CYS A 57 13.25 14.66 0.92
N SER A 58 13.45 14.16 -0.30
CA SER A 58 14.56 13.28 -0.66
C SER A 58 15.35 13.82 -1.85
N PRO A 59 16.12 14.91 -1.68
CA PRO A 59 16.83 15.57 -2.77
C PRO A 59 17.99 14.73 -3.34
N ALA A 60 18.64 13.93 -2.50
CA ALA A 60 19.73 13.02 -2.90
C ALA A 60 19.24 11.67 -3.47
N GLY A 61 17.93 11.41 -3.41
CA GLY A 61 17.34 10.15 -3.87
C GLY A 61 16.91 10.15 -5.34
N GLU A 62 16.59 8.96 -5.86
CA GLU A 62 15.99 8.80 -7.18
C GLU A 62 14.62 9.50 -7.24
N LYS A 63 14.41 10.35 -8.24
CA LYS A 63 13.13 11.05 -8.43
C LYS A 63 12.01 10.05 -8.70
N ARG A 64 10.96 10.13 -7.89
CA ARG A 64 9.78 9.27 -7.96
C ARG A 64 8.72 9.91 -8.82
N THR A 65 8.15 9.14 -9.75
CA THR A 65 6.95 9.57 -10.47
C THR A 65 5.71 9.33 -9.62
N TRP A 66 4.66 10.11 -9.88
CA TRP A 66 3.38 9.95 -9.20
C TRP A 66 2.78 8.55 -9.38
N GLN A 67 3.04 7.90 -10.51
CA GLN A 67 2.61 6.53 -10.81
C GLN A 67 3.30 5.50 -9.91
N GLN A 68 4.62 5.66 -9.67
CA GLN A 68 5.38 4.80 -8.76
C GLN A 68 4.86 4.94 -7.32
N LEU A 69 4.59 6.17 -6.87
CA LEU A 69 4.05 6.44 -5.54
C LEU A 69 2.65 5.86 -5.36
N LYS A 70 1.78 6.03 -6.36
CA LYS A 70 0.45 5.41 -6.39
C LYS A 70 0.53 3.88 -6.26
N MET A 71 1.44 3.25 -7.01
CA MET A 71 1.65 1.80 -6.93
C MET A 71 2.18 1.38 -5.56
N LYS A 72 3.14 2.13 -5.00
CA LYS A 72 3.71 1.87 -3.67
C LYS A 72 2.65 1.98 -2.58
N TYR A 73 1.82 3.02 -2.60
CA TYR A 73 0.70 3.20 -1.68
C TYR A 73 -0.25 1.99 -1.74
N LYS A 74 -0.66 1.59 -2.96
CA LYS A 74 -1.51 0.41 -3.16
C LYS A 74 -0.91 -0.84 -2.52
N ASN A 75 0.38 -1.09 -2.75
CA ASN A 75 1.07 -2.26 -2.20
C ASN A 75 1.14 -2.23 -0.67
N ILE A 76 1.34 -1.05 -0.06
CA ILE A 76 1.33 -0.89 1.40
C ILE A 76 -0.04 -1.26 1.97
N VAL A 77 -1.12 -0.69 1.43
CA VAL A 77 -2.48 -0.96 1.87
C VAL A 77 -2.84 -2.43 1.69
N GLN A 78 -2.51 -3.02 0.54
CA GLN A 78 -2.75 -4.44 0.27
C GLN A 78 -1.99 -5.34 1.25
N THR A 79 -0.72 -5.05 1.52
CA THR A 79 0.10 -5.81 2.47
C THR A 79 -0.48 -5.72 3.88
N ALA A 80 -0.88 -4.52 4.31
CA ALA A 80 -1.51 -4.30 5.61
C ALA A 80 -2.83 -5.07 5.74
N ASN A 81 -3.67 -5.04 4.70
CA ASN A 81 -4.94 -5.77 4.67
C ASN A 81 -4.73 -7.28 4.69
N ARG A 82 -3.71 -7.79 3.97
CA ARG A 82 -3.36 -9.22 3.98
C ARG A 82 -2.92 -9.66 5.37
N LYS A 83 -2.03 -8.91 6.02
CA LYS A 83 -1.59 -9.19 7.41
C LYS A 83 -2.79 -9.25 8.37
N LYS A 84 -3.71 -8.29 8.28
CA LYS A 84 -4.95 -8.28 9.09
C LYS A 84 -5.84 -9.48 8.80
N ALA A 85 -5.92 -9.93 7.55
CA ALA A 85 -6.70 -11.11 7.18
C ALA A 85 -6.07 -12.40 7.69
N ASP A 86 -4.75 -12.53 7.61
CA ASP A 86 -3.99 -13.68 8.12
C ASP A 86 -4.14 -13.84 9.63
N SER A 87 -4.02 -12.76 10.39
CA SER A 87 -4.24 -12.78 11.85
C SER A 87 -5.64 -13.22 12.26
N ARG A 88 -6.66 -13.08 11.38
CA ARG A 88 -8.01 -13.59 11.65
C ARG A 88 -8.18 -15.07 11.32
N LYS A 89 -7.30 -15.66 10.50
CA LYS A 89 -7.38 -17.07 10.08
C LYS A 89 -6.77 -18.04 11.10
N THR A 90 -5.93 -17.56 12.03
CA THR A 90 -5.30 -18.39 13.08
C THR A 90 -6.26 -18.81 14.21
N GLY A 91 -7.58 -18.69 14.02
CA GLY A 91 -8.60 -19.08 15.00
C GLY A 91 -9.00 -20.57 14.98
N GLY A 92 -8.42 -21.41 14.13
CA GLY A 92 -8.63 -22.85 14.12
C GLY A 92 -7.47 -23.58 14.76
N GLY A 93 -7.55 -23.86 16.06
CA GLY A 93 -6.59 -24.70 16.77
C GLY A 93 -6.57 -26.14 16.22
N PRO A 94 -5.49 -26.91 16.46
CA PRO A 94 -5.41 -28.31 16.05
C PRO A 94 -6.60 -29.10 16.58
N ALA A 95 -7.07 -30.08 15.79
CA ALA A 95 -8.21 -30.93 16.13
C ALA A 95 -8.03 -31.53 17.54
N PRO A 96 -9.07 -31.49 18.40
CA PRO A 96 -8.98 -32.14 19.71
C PRO A 96 -8.64 -33.62 19.50
N PRO A 97 -7.75 -34.19 20.35
CA PRO A 97 -7.42 -35.61 20.25
C PRO A 97 -8.69 -36.45 20.34
N PRO A 98 -8.80 -37.55 19.57
CA PRO A 98 -9.98 -38.41 19.61
C PRO A 98 -10.18 -38.92 21.04
N LEU A 99 -11.39 -38.72 21.57
CA LEU A 99 -11.81 -39.26 22.85
C LEU A 99 -11.82 -40.79 22.75
N THR A 100 -10.85 -41.43 23.39
CA THR A 100 -10.94 -42.84 23.75
C THR A 100 -12.01 -42.98 24.82
N GLU A 101 -13.19 -43.47 24.45
CA GLU A 101 -14.12 -44.07 25.40
C GLU A 101 -13.74 -45.55 25.57
N ALA A 102 -13.33 -45.85 26.79
CA ALA A 102 -13.06 -47.18 27.30
C ALA A 102 -14.37 -47.92 27.63
N GLU A 103 -14.22 -49.23 27.88
CA GLU A 103 -15.08 -50.13 28.66
C GLU A 103 -16.01 -51.11 27.88
N GLU A 104 -15.48 -52.35 27.75
CA GLU A 104 -16.03 -53.69 28.13
C GLU A 104 -17.55 -53.95 28.14
N PRO A 105 -18.04 -55.17 27.78
CA PRO A 105 -17.58 -56.48 28.31
C PRO A 105 -17.38 -57.63 27.31
#